data_AF-A0A7S1I7H2-F1
#
_entry.id   AF-A0A7S1I7H2-F1
#
_cell.length_a   1.000
_cell.length_b   1.000
_cell.length_c   1.000
_cell.angle_alpha   90.00
_cell.angle_beta   90.00
_cell.angle_gamma   90.00
#
_symmetry.space_group_name_H-M   'P 1'
#
loop_
_entity.id
_entity.type
_entity.pdbx_description
1 polymer ?
#
loop_
_entity_poly.entity_id
_entity_poly.type
_entity_poly.pdbx_seq_one_letter_code
_entity_poly.pdbx_strand_id
1 'polypeptide(L)'
;QIENNVASWTKTLHKLAKQMKDEPPGNVAQSVRTKLEAFRPKIPLIAALRNPGLRDRHWKKISQITGQSVKVVEDTTFNNFLEMNLGEHLGEIQEISEYASKEYRLEKQLEKMQAEWKN
;
A
#
# COMPACT_ATOMS: atom_id res chain seq x y z
N GLN A 1 2.08 -8.39 3.56
CA GLN A 1 1.57 -9.46 2.67
C GLN A 1 1.76 -9.13 1.19
N ILE A 2 1.22 -8.02 0.67
CA ILE A 2 1.38 -7.65 -0.76
C ILE A 2 2.84 -7.51 -1.17
N GLU A 3 3.66 -6.83 -0.36
CA GLU A 3 5.10 -6.66 -0.63
C GLU A 3 5.84 -8.00 -0.75
N ASN A 4 5.60 -8.92 0.20
CA ASN A 4 6.17 -10.27 0.17
C ASN A 4 5.73 -11.06 -1.07
N ASN A 5 4.46 -10.94 -1.46
CA ASN A 5 3.93 -11.59 -2.66
C ASN A 5 4.61 -11.05 -3.92
N VAL A 6 4.72 -9.72 -4.07
CA VAL A 6 5.39 -9.11 -5.22
C VAL A 6 6.86 -9.53 -5.28
N ALA A 7 7.58 -9.51 -4.15
CA ALA A 7 8.96 -9.97 -4.10
C ALA A 7 9.11 -11.45 -4.51
N SER A 8 8.18 -12.31 -4.07
CA SER A 8 8.14 -13.72 -4.45
C SER A 8 7.85 -13.90 -5.95
N TRP A 9 6.82 -13.24 -6.47
CA TRP A 9 6.44 -13.31 -7.88
C TRP A 9 7.53 -12.78 -8.81
N THR A 10 8.24 -11.70 -8.43
CA THR A 10 9.37 -11.19 -9.22
C THR A 10 10.45 -12.25 -9.38
N LYS A 11 10.81 -12.96 -8.29
CA LYS A 11 11.80 -14.05 -8.34
C LYS A 11 11.32 -15.20 -9.22
N THR A 12 10.06 -15.60 -9.08
CA THR A 12 9.45 -16.69 -9.88
C THR A 12 9.42 -16.33 -11.36
N LEU A 13 8.95 -15.14 -11.71
CA LEU A 13 8.87 -14.67 -13.09
C LEU A 13 10.26 -14.52 -13.73
N HIS A 14 11.25 -14.07 -12.98
CA HIS A 14 12.63 -14.02 -13.47
C HIS A 14 13.16 -15.42 -13.80
N LYS A 15 12.92 -16.40 -12.91
CA LYS A 15 13.30 -17.80 -13.15
C LYS A 15 12.60 -18.36 -14.39
N LEU A 16 11.29 -18.17 -14.52
CA LEU A 16 10.49 -18.65 -15.65
C LEU A 16 10.93 -18.03 -16.98
N ALA A 17 11.13 -16.70 -17.02
CA ALA A 17 11.60 -16.01 -18.22
C ALA A 17 12.99 -16.50 -18.67
N LYS A 18 13.87 -16.89 -17.73
CA LYS A 18 15.18 -17.46 -18.05
C LYS A 18 15.09 -18.91 -18.55
N GLN A 19 14.23 -19.72 -17.94
CA GLN A 19 14.07 -21.14 -18.30
C GLN A 19 13.36 -21.34 -19.64
N MET A 20 12.46 -20.42 -20.02
CA MET A 20 11.60 -20.53 -21.21
C MET A 20 11.98 -19.49 -22.28
N LYS A 21 13.22 -19.00 -22.29
CA LYS A 21 13.65 -17.84 -23.09
C LYS A 21 13.32 -17.96 -24.58
N ASP A 22 13.42 -19.17 -25.14
CA ASP A 22 13.24 -19.45 -26.56
C ASP A 22 11.86 -20.05 -26.89
N GLU A 23 10.95 -20.11 -25.91
CA GLU A 23 9.59 -20.64 -26.08
C GLU A 23 8.53 -19.53 -25.96
N PRO A 24 7.36 -19.66 -26.62
CA PRO A 24 6.26 -18.71 -26.50
C PRO A 24 5.84 -18.35 -25.05
N PRO A 25 5.83 -19.30 -24.07
CA PRO A 25 5.57 -18.98 -22.67
C PRO A 25 6.59 -18.02 -22.03
N GLY A 26 7.84 -17.98 -22.51
CA GLY A 26 8.86 -17.04 -22.04
C GLY A 26 8.48 -15.57 -22.29
N ASN A 27 7.85 -15.30 -23.44
CA ASN A 27 7.35 -13.96 -23.77
C ASN A 27 6.23 -13.52 -22.81
N VAL A 28 5.35 -14.45 -22.42
CA VAL A 28 4.30 -14.18 -21.43
C VAL A 28 4.92 -13.89 -20.06
N ALA A 29 5.88 -14.71 -19.62
CA ALA A 29 6.59 -14.49 -18.34
C ALA A 29 7.30 -13.13 -18.31
N GLN A 30 7.95 -12.73 -19.41
CA GLN A 30 8.60 -11.43 -19.53
C GLN A 30 7.58 -10.28 -19.54
N SER A 31 6.44 -10.43 -20.20
CA SER A 31 5.36 -9.43 -20.20
C SER A 31 4.79 -9.20 -18.80
N VAL A 32 4.49 -10.29 -18.07
CA VAL A 32 3.99 -10.21 -16.69
C VAL A 32 5.04 -9.60 -15.76
N ARG A 33 6.32 -9.94 -15.94
CA ARG A 33 7.41 -9.32 -15.19
C ARG A 33 7.47 -7.81 -15.39
N THR A 34 7.37 -7.33 -16.63
CA THR A 34 7.35 -5.88 -16.91
C THR A 34 6.18 -5.19 -16.21
N LYS A 35 4.98 -5.79 -16.24
CA LYS A 35 3.81 -5.26 -15.50
C LYS A 35 4.05 -5.23 -13.99
N LEU A 36 4.70 -6.25 -13.45
CA LEU A 36 5.03 -6.33 -12.02
C LEU A 36 6.05 -5.27 -11.60
N GLU A 37 7.09 -5.04 -12.40
CA GLU A 37 8.07 -3.96 -12.15
C GLU A 37 7.40 -2.58 -12.19
N ALA A 38 6.46 -2.34 -13.11
CA ALA A 38 5.68 -1.11 -13.15
C ALA A 38 4.70 -0.96 -11.97
N PHE A 39 4.30 -2.06 -11.34
CA PHE A 39 3.43 -2.07 -10.16
C PHE A 39 4.20 -1.83 -8.87
N ARG A 40 5.45 -2.32 -8.76
CA ARG A 40 6.25 -2.31 -7.54
C ARG A 40 6.38 -0.92 -6.87
N PRO A 41 6.61 0.19 -7.59
CA PRO A 41 6.67 1.52 -6.97
C PRO A 41 5.36 1.98 -6.32
N LYS A 42 4.22 1.36 -6.66
CA LYS A 42 2.90 1.69 -6.13
C LYS A 42 2.62 1.03 -4.77
N ILE A 43 3.41 0.03 -4.38
CA ILE A 43 3.21 -0.74 -3.13
C ILE A 43 3.28 0.13 -1.87
N PRO A 44 4.26 1.04 -1.71
CA PRO A 44 4.34 1.87 -0.51
C PRO A 44 3.10 2.76 -0.33
N LEU A 45 2.52 3.25 -1.43
CA LEU A 45 1.26 4.01 -1.40
C LEU A 45 0.10 3.14 -0.91
N ILE A 46 -0.03 1.90 -1.44
CA ILE A 46 -1.04 0.95 -0.97
C ILE A 46 -0.89 0.68 0.52
N ALA A 47 0.35 0.45 0.98
CA ALA A 47 0.64 0.18 2.39
C ALA A 47 0.25 1.38 3.27
N ALA A 48 0.59 2.60 2.85
CA ALA A 48 0.29 3.82 3.59
C ALA A 48 -1.23 4.05 3.70
N LEU A 49 -1.97 3.92 2.60
CA LEU A 49 -3.42 4.17 2.54
C LEU A 49 -4.27 3.07 3.20
N ARG A 50 -3.74 1.83 3.28
CA ARG A 50 -4.41 0.71 3.97
C ARG A 50 -4.14 0.63 5.48
N ASN A 51 -3.46 1.62 6.04
CA ASN A 51 -3.14 1.61 7.46
C ASN A 51 -4.41 1.70 8.32
N PRO A 52 -4.69 0.71 9.21
CA PRO A 52 -5.87 0.70 10.06
C PRO A 52 -5.86 1.79 11.15
N GLY A 53 -4.72 2.44 11.39
CA GLY A 53 -4.61 3.62 12.27
C GLY A 53 -5.13 4.91 11.62
N LEU A 54 -5.40 4.93 10.32
CA LEU A 54 -5.98 6.10 9.67
C LEU A 54 -7.38 6.39 10.20
N ARG A 55 -7.68 7.68 10.34
CA ARG A 55 -8.91 8.24 10.91
C ARG A 55 -9.25 9.49 10.10
N ASP A 56 -10.45 10.04 10.29
CA ASP A 56 -10.90 11.23 9.56
C ASP A 56 -9.90 12.40 9.62
N ARG A 57 -9.21 12.61 10.75
CA ARG A 57 -8.15 13.62 10.88
C ARG A 57 -6.99 13.41 9.90
N HIS A 58 -6.60 12.16 9.66
CA HIS A 58 -5.51 11.80 8.75
C HIS A 58 -5.95 11.96 7.30
N TRP A 59 -7.16 11.51 6.97
CA TRP A 59 -7.74 11.70 5.64
C TRP A 59 -7.92 13.17 5.27
N LYS A 60 -8.30 14.02 6.23
CA LYS A 60 -8.34 15.48 6.04
C LYS A 60 -6.96 16.05 5.71
N LYS A 61 -5.90 15.63 6.43
CA LYS A 61 -4.52 16.06 6.13
C LYS A 61 -4.07 15.60 4.74
N ILE A 62 -4.31 14.34 4.39
CA ILE A 62 -4.01 13.80 3.05
C ILE A 62 -4.75 14.61 1.98
N SER A 63 -6.04 14.92 2.20
CA SER A 63 -6.84 15.72 1.28
C SER A 63 -6.31 17.14 1.10
N GLN A 64 -5.81 17.77 2.18
CA GLN A 64 -5.22 19.11 2.14
C GLN A 64 -3.92 19.13 1.33
N ILE A 65 -3.05 18.13 1.52
CA ILE A 65 -1.76 18.05 0.83
C ILE A 65 -1.95 17.78 -0.66
N THR A 66 -2.90 16.92 -0.99
CA THR A 66 -3.16 16.46 -2.37
C THR A 66 -4.12 17.38 -3.13
N GLY A 67 -4.72 18.36 -2.45
CA GLY A 67 -5.70 19.29 -3.02
C GLY A 67 -7.03 18.62 -3.44
N GLN A 68 -7.24 17.36 -3.08
CA GLN A 68 -8.37 16.54 -3.53
C GLN A 68 -9.07 15.89 -2.35
N SER A 69 -10.36 15.58 -2.47
CA SER A 69 -11.08 14.87 -1.39
C SER A 69 -10.71 13.39 -1.38
N VAL A 70 -9.77 13.01 -0.51
CA VAL A 70 -9.28 11.63 -0.38
C VAL A 70 -9.93 10.97 0.83
N LYS A 71 -10.74 9.94 0.58
CA LYS A 71 -11.32 9.08 1.61
C LYS A 71 -11.50 7.66 1.08
N VAL A 72 -11.30 6.67 1.95
CA VAL A 72 -11.67 5.28 1.66
C VAL A 72 -13.13 5.08 2.06
N VAL A 73 -13.98 4.72 1.09
CA VAL A 73 -15.35 4.21 1.28
C VAL A 73 -15.41 2.77 0.77
N GLU A 74 -16.51 2.05 1.00
CA GLU A 74 -16.62 0.60 0.67
C GLU A 74 -16.26 0.28 -0.80
N ASP A 75 -16.58 1.18 -1.74
CA ASP A 75 -16.32 0.99 -3.17
C ASP A 75 -15.01 1.63 -3.67
N THR A 76 -14.15 2.14 -2.77
CA THR A 76 -12.90 2.78 -3.19
C THR A 76 -11.89 1.73 -3.67
N THR A 77 -11.53 1.80 -4.95
CA THR A 77 -10.47 0.96 -5.52
C THR A 77 -9.12 1.67 -5.49
N PHE A 78 -8.03 0.92 -5.61
CA PHE A 78 -6.70 1.51 -5.72
C PHE A 78 -6.55 2.34 -7.02
N ASN A 79 -7.30 2.02 -8.08
CA ASN A 79 -7.27 2.82 -9.31
C ASN A 79 -7.74 4.25 -9.06
N ASN A 80 -8.74 4.46 -8.20
CA ASN A 80 -9.19 5.80 -7.84
C ASN A 80 -8.02 6.65 -7.31
N PHE A 81 -7.15 6.06 -6.48
CA PHE A 81 -5.97 6.77 -5.95
C PHE A 81 -4.88 7.02 -6.99
N LEU A 82 -4.78 6.17 -8.01
CA LEU A 82 -3.85 6.40 -9.13
C LEU A 82 -4.35 7.52 -10.04
N GLU A 83 -5.66 7.59 -10.29
CA GLU A 83 -6.29 8.67 -11.07
C GLU A 83 -6.14 10.03 -10.37
N MET A 84 -6.15 10.03 -9.03
CA MET A 84 -5.88 11.21 -8.21
C MET A 84 -4.38 11.57 -8.13
N ASN A 85 -3.51 10.77 -8.76
CA ASN A 85 -2.05 10.94 -8.77
C ASN A 85 -1.42 11.07 -7.37
N LEU A 86 -1.96 10.36 -6.37
CA LEU A 86 -1.48 10.44 -4.98
C LEU A 86 -0.01 9.98 -4.82
N GLY A 87 0.56 9.33 -5.84
CA GLY A 87 1.97 8.93 -5.86
C GLY A 87 2.96 10.10 -5.81
N GLU A 88 2.57 11.30 -6.26
CA GLU A 88 3.43 12.49 -6.18
C GLU A 88 3.66 12.96 -4.74
N HIS A 89 2.70 12.69 -3.86
CA HIS A 89 2.73 13.05 -2.44
C HIS A 89 3.03 11.83 -1.54
N LEU A 90 3.70 10.82 -2.08
CA LEU A 90 3.92 9.56 -1.38
C LEU A 90 4.65 9.77 -0.04
N GLY A 91 5.68 10.62 -0.01
CA GLY A 91 6.48 10.86 1.20
C GLY A 91 5.62 11.41 2.33
N GLU A 92 4.81 12.42 2.04
CA GLU A 92 3.92 13.07 3.00
C GLU A 92 2.80 12.14 3.46
N ILE A 93 2.23 11.35 2.54
CA ILE A 93 1.21 10.34 2.88
C ILE A 93 1.80 9.26 3.78
N GLN A 94 3.04 8.83 3.53
CA GLN A 94 3.75 7.86 4.37
C GLN A 94 4.00 8.42 5.77
N GLU A 95 4.42 9.67 5.88
CA GLU A 95 4.66 10.33 7.15
C GLU A 95 3.36 10.39 8.00
N ILE A 96 2.25 10.82 7.38
CA ILE A 96 0.92 10.82 8.03
C ILE A 96 0.54 9.40 8.48
N SER A 97 0.77 8.40 7.64
CA SER A 97 0.47 7.01 7.97
C SER A 97 1.36 6.48 9.10
N GLU A 98 2.62 6.90 9.19
CA GLU A 98 3.49 6.51 10.30
C GLU A 98 3.01 7.11 11.63
N TYR A 99 2.62 8.39 11.64
CA TYR A 99 2.00 9.01 12.82
C TYR A 99 0.72 8.30 13.24
N ALA A 100 -0.16 7.98 12.28
CA ALA A 100 -1.39 7.25 12.54
C ALA A 100 -1.13 5.86 13.15
N SER A 101 -0.05 5.18 12.74
CA SER A 101 0.36 3.89 13.30
C SER A 101 0.79 4.01 14.77
N LYS A 102 1.54 5.08 15.10
CA LYS A 102 1.98 5.37 16.47
C LYS A 102 0.78 5.67 17.37
N GLU A 103 -0.14 6.52 16.91
CA GLU A 103 -1.38 6.84 17.63
C GLU A 103 -2.22 5.58 17.88
N TYR A 104 -2.43 4.76 16.85
CA TYR A 104 -3.20 3.53 16.97
C TYR A 104 -2.59 2.55 18.00
N ARG A 105 -1.27 2.43 18.02
CA ARG A 105 -0.57 1.60 19.01
C ARG A 105 -0.78 2.12 20.43
N LEU A 106 -0.70 3.44 20.63
CA LEU A 106 -0.93 4.07 21.93
C LEU A 106 -2.37 3.88 22.39
N GLU A 107 -3.35 4.11 21.51
CA GLU A 107 -4.78 3.87 21.78
C GLU A 107 -5.00 2.41 22.24
N LYS A 108 -4.44 1.44 21.52
CA LYS A 108 -4.56 0.01 21.87
C LYS A 108 -3.90 -0.35 23.20
N GLN A 109 -2.77 0.26 23.52
CA GLN A 109 -2.10 0.05 24.80
C GLN A 109 -2.93 0.62 25.96
N LEU A 110 -3.50 1.81 25.79
CA LEU A 110 -4.38 2.44 26.78
C LEU A 110 -5.66 1.61 27.01
N GLU A 111 -6.31 1.15 25.93
CA GLU A 111 -7.47 0.26 26.01
C GLU A 111 -7.16 -1.01 26.81
N LYS A 112 -5.99 -1.62 26.56
CA LYS A 112 -5.55 -2.81 27.29
C LYS A 112 -5.35 -2.54 28.78
N MET A 113 -4.66 -1.46 29.14
CA MET A 113 -4.44 -1.07 30.54
C MET A 113 -5.76 -0.83 31.28
N GLN A 114 -6.70 -0.13 30.64
CA GLN A 114 -8.04 0.11 31.19
C GLN A 114 -8.84 -1.18 31.38
N ALA A 115 -8.72 -2.14 30.45
CA ALA A 115 -9.37 -3.44 30.59
C ALA A 115 -8.77 -4.26 31.75
N GLU A 116 -7.44 -4.22 31.93
CA GLU A 116 -6.77 -4.89 33.04
C GLU A 116 -7.18 -4.32 34.41
N TRP A 117 -7.45 -3.02 34.51
CA TRP A 117 -7.87 -2.37 35.77
C TRP A 117 -9.35 -2.54 36.12
N LYS A 118 -10.17 -3.02 35.17
CA LYS A 118 -11.58 -3.33 35.40
C LYS A 118 -11.80 -4.75 35.93
N ASN A 119 -10.78 -5.60 35.84
CA ASN A 119 -10.74 -6.93 36.45
C ASN A 119 -10.05 -6.87 37.82
#